data_AF-A0A3D4EID8-F1
#
_entry.id   AF-A0A3D4EID8-F1
#
_cell.length_a   1.000
_cell.length_b   1.000
_cell.length_c   1.000
_cell.angle_alpha   90.00
_cell.angle_beta   90.00
_cell.angle_gamma   90.00
#
_symmetry.space_group_name_H-M   'P 1'
#
loop_
_entity.id
_entity.type
_entity.pdbx_description
1 polymer ?
#
loop_
_entity_poly.entity_id
_entity_poly.type
_entity_poly.pdbx_seq_one_letter_code
_entity_poly.pdbx_strand_id
1 'polypeptide(L)'
;MKALVIIDMQNDFMPGGALAVPGGDQIIPLVNKLQEKFDLVIATQDWHPENHSSFADNHHDKENFDTTVIDGLEQTLWPVHCVQTTDGADFHPHMNAARIEAIFRKGTDPAIDSYSGF
;
A
#
# COMPACT_ATOMS: atom_id res chain seq x y z
N MET A 1 15.25 12.58 -18.56
CA MET A 1 14.69 12.55 -17.20
C MET A 1 14.30 11.13 -16.87
N LYS A 2 14.68 10.62 -15.70
CA LYS A 2 14.26 9.31 -15.18
C LYS A 2 13.55 9.50 -13.84
N ALA A 3 12.42 8.82 -13.67
CA ALA A 3 11.65 8.83 -12.43
C ALA A 3 11.75 7.47 -11.73
N LEU A 4 11.79 7.49 -10.39
CA LEU A 4 11.59 6.34 -9.52
C LEU A 4 10.21 6.48 -8.88
N VAL A 5 9.38 5.44 -9.03
CA VAL A 5 8.11 5.31 -8.32
C VAL A 5 8.31 4.28 -7.22
N ILE A 6 8.19 4.70 -5.96
CA ILE A 6 8.29 3.83 -4.80
C ILE A 6 6.87 3.41 -4.42
N ILE A 7 6.57 2.12 -4.58
CA ILE A 7 5.22 1.60 -4.33
C ILE A 7 5.12 1.11 -2.89
N ASP A 8 4.22 1.72 -2.13
CA ASP A 8 3.62 1.20 -0.89
C ASP A 8 4.64 0.67 0.14
N MET A 9 5.69 1.45 0.42
CA MET A 9 6.68 1.14 1.46
C MET A 9 6.13 1.45 2.87
N GLN A 10 4.94 0.92 3.18
CA GLN A 10 4.13 1.21 4.36
C GLN A 10 4.28 0.16 5.46
N ASN A 11 3.99 0.53 6.71
CA ASN A 11 4.14 -0.35 7.86
C ASN A 11 3.35 -1.66 7.73
N ASP A 12 2.10 -1.59 7.24
CA ASP A 12 1.26 -2.78 7.16
C ASP A 12 1.76 -3.84 6.18
N PHE A 13 2.58 -3.47 5.19
CA PHE A 13 3.19 -4.40 4.25
C PHE A 13 4.55 -4.94 4.72
N MET A 14 5.07 -4.46 5.85
CA MET A 14 6.36 -4.89 6.41
C MET A 14 6.17 -5.92 7.53
N PRO A 15 7.21 -6.70 7.90
CA PRO A 15 7.10 -7.64 9.02
C PRO A 15 6.60 -6.99 10.30
N GLY A 16 5.50 -7.54 10.84
CA GLY A 16 4.80 -6.99 12.01
C GLY A 16 3.55 -6.17 11.68
N GLY A 17 3.35 -5.80 10.41
CA GLY A 17 2.16 -5.13 9.90
C GLY A 17 0.96 -6.07 9.66
N ALA A 18 -0.21 -5.48 9.42
CA ALA A 18 -1.47 -6.23 9.25
C ALA A 18 -1.50 -7.12 7.99
N LEU A 19 -0.80 -6.73 6.92
CA LEU A 19 -0.67 -7.48 5.68
C LEU A 19 0.82 -7.69 5.31
N ALA A 20 1.60 -8.13 6.30
CA ALA A 20 3.04 -8.22 6.20
C ALA A 20 3.52 -9.13 5.06
N VAL A 21 4.39 -8.59 4.20
CA VAL A 21 5.14 -9.37 3.21
C VAL A 21 6.42 -9.90 3.86
N PRO A 22 6.67 -11.23 3.85
CA PRO A 22 7.87 -11.80 4.47
C PRO A 22 9.16 -11.20 3.90
N GLY A 23 9.95 -10.56 4.77
CA GLY A 23 11.21 -9.90 4.41
C GLY A 23 11.05 -8.63 3.56
N GLY A 24 9.85 -8.05 3.48
CA GLY A 24 9.59 -6.83 2.71
C GLY A 24 10.44 -5.64 3.14
N ASP A 25 10.84 -5.57 4.41
CA ASP A 25 11.70 -4.52 4.96
C ASP A 25 13.16 -4.59 4.47
N GLN A 26 13.60 -5.75 3.98
CA GLN A 26 15.00 -5.96 3.57
C GLN A 26 15.40 -5.14 2.34
N ILE A 27 14.43 -4.67 1.54
CA ILE A 27 14.70 -3.83 0.35
C ILE A 27 14.89 -2.35 0.70
N ILE A 28 14.49 -1.91 1.90
CA ILE A 28 14.53 -0.48 2.30
C ILE A 28 15.93 0.14 2.08
N PRO A 29 17.05 -0.50 2.51
CA PRO A 29 18.38 0.09 2.30
C PRO A 29 18.75 0.24 0.82
N LEU A 30 18.26 -0.66 -0.05
CA LEU A 30 18.47 -0.57 -1.49
C LEU A 30 17.64 0.57 -2.09
N VAL A 31 16.36 0.66 -1.74
CA VAL A 31 15.45 1.72 -2.21
C VAL A 31 16.01 3.09 -1.83
N ASN A 32 16.43 3.28 -0.58
CA ASN A 32 17.05 4.52 -0.10
C ASN A 32 18.27 4.93 -0.95
N LYS A 33 19.14 3.98 -1.32
CA LYS A 33 20.30 4.24 -2.19
C LYS A 33 19.91 4.53 -3.64
N LEU A 34 18.85 3.89 -4.14
CA LEU A 34 18.41 4.08 -5.53
C LEU A 34 17.89 5.50 -5.77
N GLN A 35 17.25 6.14 -4.77
CA GLN A 35 16.71 7.50 -4.89
C GLN A 35 17.74 8.54 -5.38
N GLU A 36 19.04 8.34 -5.11
CA GLU A 36 20.12 9.23 -5.54
C GLU A 36 20.40 9.16 -7.06
N LYS A 37 19.91 8.12 -7.75
CA LYS A 37 20.17 7.86 -9.16
C LYS A 37 19.06 8.37 -10.10
N PHE A 38 18.02 8.97 -9.55
CA PHE A 38 16.85 9.44 -10.29
C PHE A 38 16.66 10.94 -10.14
N ASP A 39 16.17 11.56 -11.21
CA ASP A 39 15.91 13.00 -11.28
C ASP A 39 14.63 13.36 -10.50
N LEU A 40 13.67 12.43 -10.45
CA LEU A 40 12.39 12.55 -9.75
C LEU A 40 12.13 11.28 -8.95
N VAL A 41 11.74 11.43 -7.69
CA VAL A 41 11.27 10.34 -6.84
C VAL A 41 9.86 10.68 -6.38
N ILE A 42 8.92 9.78 -6.65
CA ILE A 42 7.55 9.86 -6.15
C ILE A 42 7.22 8.56 -5.44
N ALA A 43 6.22 8.59 -4.57
CA ALA A 43 5.76 7.41 -3.86
C ALA A 43 4.25 7.24 -3.98
N THR A 44 3.78 6.00 -3.86
CA THR A 44 2.37 5.71 -3.63
C THR A 44 2.15 5.32 -2.16
N GLN A 45 0.90 5.46 -1.73
CA GLN A 45 0.40 4.89 -0.48
C GLN A 45 -0.96 4.25 -0.76
N ASP A 46 -1.16 3.00 -0.35
CA ASP A 46 -2.51 2.54 -0.07
C ASP A 46 -3.10 3.35 1.07
N TRP A 47 -4.34 3.78 0.89
CA TRP A 47 -4.96 4.76 1.78
C TRP A 47 -6.46 4.50 1.89
N HIS A 48 -6.79 3.34 2.43
CA HIS A 48 -8.14 2.80 2.42
C HIS A 48 -9.01 3.37 3.55
N PRO A 49 -10.26 3.78 3.28
CA PRO A 49 -11.21 4.02 4.36
C PRO A 49 -11.49 2.71 5.13
N GLU A 50 -11.89 2.79 6.40
CA GLU A 50 -12.17 1.60 7.23
C GLU A 50 -13.20 0.65 6.61
N ASN A 51 -14.16 1.19 5.85
CA ASN A 51 -15.21 0.44 5.18
C ASN A 51 -14.88 0.05 3.72
N HIS A 52 -13.59 -0.01 3.35
CA HIS A 52 -13.17 -0.33 1.99
C HIS A 52 -13.58 -1.75 1.57
N SER A 53 -14.02 -1.88 0.32
CA SER A 53 -14.61 -3.09 -0.24
C SER A 53 -13.61 -4.23 -0.42
N SER A 54 -12.31 -3.95 -0.41
CA SER A 54 -11.27 -4.98 -0.46
C SER A 54 -11.04 -5.69 0.89
N PHE A 55 -11.59 -5.20 2.00
CA PHE A 55 -11.39 -5.84 3.31
C PHE A 55 -12.39 -6.96 3.56
N ALA A 56 -11.91 -8.13 3.98
CA ALA A 56 -12.77 -9.28 4.30
C ALA A 56 -13.79 -8.96 5.40
N ASP A 57 -13.39 -8.18 6.41
CA ASP A 57 -14.25 -7.72 7.52
C ASP A 57 -15.52 -6.98 7.05
N ASN A 58 -15.52 -6.42 5.85
CA ASN A 58 -16.65 -5.70 5.27
C ASN A 58 -17.60 -6.60 4.44
N HIS A 59 -17.38 -7.91 4.42
CA HIS A 59 -18.22 -8.89 3.72
C HIS A 59 -18.70 -9.99 4.66
N HIS A 60 -19.99 -10.33 4.57
CA HIS A 60 -20.57 -11.42 5.35
C HIS A 60 -20.08 -12.79 4.83
N ASP A 61 -19.74 -13.70 5.75
CA ASP A 61 -19.22 -15.05 5.47
C ASP A 61 -17.98 -15.09 4.56
N LYS A 62 -17.10 -14.09 4.68
CA LYS A 62 -15.82 -14.03 3.96
C LYS A 62 -14.66 -13.97 4.94
N GLU A 63 -13.59 -14.65 4.57
CA GLU A 63 -12.34 -14.68 5.32
C GLU A 63 -11.24 -13.95 4.52
N ASN A 64 -10.15 -13.63 5.22
CA ASN A 64 -8.96 -13.09 4.56
C ASN A 64 -8.48 -14.03 3.46
N PHE A 65 -8.09 -13.45 2.32
CA PHE A 65 -7.64 -14.12 1.10
C PHE A 65 -8.71 -14.87 0.31
N ASP A 66 -9.99 -14.80 0.71
CA ASP A 66 -11.09 -15.24 -0.14
C ASP A 66 -11.23 -14.35 -1.38
N THR A 67 -11.86 -14.89 -2.41
CA THR A 67 -12.24 -14.14 -3.61
C THR A 67 -13.74 -13.82 -3.59
N THR A 68 -14.10 -12.64 -4.09
CA THR A 68 -15.48 -12.21 -4.34
C THR A 68 -15.60 -11.49 -5.68
N VAL A 69 -16.80 -11.06 -6.05
CA VAL A 69 -17.06 -10.24 -7.22
C VAL A 69 -17.59 -8.88 -6.79
N ILE A 70 -16.92 -7.80 -7.18
CA ILE A 70 -17.32 -6.41 -6.94
C ILE A 70 -17.45 -5.73 -8.30
N ASP A 71 -18.62 -5.16 -8.59
CA ASP A 71 -18.93 -4.51 -9.87
C ASP A 71 -18.59 -5.37 -11.11
N GLY A 72 -18.78 -6.69 -11.00
CA GLY A 72 -18.53 -7.64 -12.08
C GLY A 72 -17.07 -8.03 -12.27
N LEU A 73 -16.16 -7.56 -11.41
CA LEU A 73 -14.75 -7.89 -11.41
C LEU A 73 -14.40 -8.78 -10.22
N GLU A 74 -13.46 -9.69 -10.44
CA GLU A 74 -12.91 -10.54 -9.39
C GLU A 74 -12.05 -9.70 -8.43
N GLN A 75 -12.28 -9.85 -7.12
CA GLN A 75 -11.57 -9.15 -6.06
C GLN A 75 -11.09 -10.14 -5.00
N THR A 76 -9.80 -10.11 -4.69
CA THR A 76 -9.25 -10.76 -3.49
C THR A 76 -9.56 -9.92 -2.27
N LEU A 77 -10.06 -10.53 -1.21
CA LEU A 77 -10.31 -9.89 0.07
C LEU A 77 -9.07 -9.99 0.96
N TRP A 78 -8.78 -8.91 1.67
CA TRP A 78 -7.57 -8.76 2.48
C TRP A 78 -7.93 -8.51 3.95
N PRO A 79 -7.00 -8.79 4.88
CA PRO A 79 -7.06 -8.20 6.22
C PRO A 79 -7.20 -6.68 6.13
N VAL A 80 -7.79 -6.05 7.14
CA VAL A 80 -7.79 -4.58 7.24
C VAL A 80 -6.35 -4.08 7.29
N HIS A 81 -5.97 -3.21 6.36
CA HIS A 81 -4.60 -2.71 6.22
C HIS A 81 -4.60 -1.30 5.62
N CYS A 82 -3.52 -0.55 5.86
CA CYS A 82 -3.28 0.78 5.29
C CYS A 82 -4.47 1.73 5.45
N VAL A 83 -5.17 1.64 6.59
CA VAL A 83 -6.34 2.46 6.88
C VAL A 83 -5.93 3.92 7.03
N GLN A 84 -6.70 4.83 6.45
CA GLN A 84 -6.40 6.26 6.46
C GLN A 84 -6.09 6.74 7.88
N THR A 85 -5.01 7.52 8.01
CA THR A 85 -4.60 8.17 9.27
C THR A 85 -4.21 7.22 10.41
N THR A 86 -3.93 5.95 10.09
CA THR A 86 -3.40 4.98 11.06
C THR A 86 -1.90 4.76 10.87
N ASP A 87 -1.23 4.29 11.93
CA ASP A 87 0.19 3.93 11.89
C ASP A 87 0.49 2.88 10.80
N GLY A 88 -0.45 1.96 10.54
CA GLY A 88 -0.30 0.94 9.50
C GLY A 88 -0.13 1.52 8.09
N ALA A 89 -0.76 2.67 7.82
CA ALA A 89 -0.70 3.36 6.54
C ALA A 89 0.51 4.30 6.39
N ASP A 90 1.24 4.59 7.47
CA ASP A 90 2.46 5.41 7.38
C ASP A 90 3.58 4.66 6.65
N PHE A 91 4.50 5.41 6.03
CA PHE A 91 5.72 4.81 5.50
C PHE A 91 6.55 4.16 6.62
N HIS A 92 7.23 3.08 6.29
CA HIS A 92 8.11 2.40 7.23
C HIS A 92 9.17 3.38 7.79
N PRO A 93 9.46 3.39 9.10
CA PRO A 93 10.31 4.41 9.74
C PRO A 93 11.75 4.46 9.22
N HIS A 94 12.23 3.39 8.57
CA HIS A 94 13.55 3.35 7.93
C HIS A 94 13.56 3.81 6.45
N MET A 95 12.39 4.09 5.86
CA MET A 95 12.28 4.66 4.53
C MET A 95 12.72 6.13 4.59
N ASN A 96 13.68 6.51 3.74
CA ASN A 96 14.06 7.91 3.62
C ASN A 96 13.08 8.62 2.67
N ALA A 97 12.18 9.42 3.23
CA ALA A 97 11.20 10.19 2.47
C ALA A 97 11.70 11.57 1.98
N ALA A 98 12.92 11.98 2.32
CA ALA A 98 13.39 13.35 2.11
C ALA A 98 13.50 13.78 0.64
N ARG A 99 13.61 12.82 -0.30
CA ARG A 99 13.67 13.09 -1.76
C ARG A 99 12.33 12.87 -2.46
N ILE A 100 11.29 12.44 -1.75
CA ILE A 100 9.97 12.20 -2.34
C ILE A 100 9.32 13.56 -2.62
N GLU A 101 9.10 13.86 -3.90
CA GLU A 101 8.51 15.12 -4.34
C GLU A 101 6.98 15.11 -4.18
N ALA A 102 6.36 13.95 -4.37
CA ALA A 102 4.92 13.78 -4.27
C ALA A 102 4.56 12.38 -3.80
N ILE A 103 3.47 12.30 -3.03
CA ILE A 103 2.85 11.06 -2.57
C ILE A 103 1.47 10.96 -3.20
N PHE A 104 1.22 9.89 -3.94
CA PHE A 104 -0.04 9.60 -4.59
C PHE A 104 -0.78 8.52 -3.81
N ARG A 105 -1.89 8.89 -3.17
CA ARG A 105 -2.73 7.95 -2.41
C ARG A 105 -3.69 7.23 -3.35
N LYS A 106 -3.78 5.92 -3.22
CA LYS A 106 -4.65 5.03 -4.00
C LYS A 106 -5.55 4.20 -3.07
N GLY A 107 -6.59 3.58 -3.62
CA GLY A 107 -7.58 2.81 -2.85
C GLY A 107 -8.45 3.66 -1.92
N THR A 108 -8.65 4.94 -2.24
CA THR A 108 -9.37 5.89 -1.37
C THR A 108 -10.89 5.84 -1.52
N ASP A 109 -11.38 5.30 -2.64
CA ASP A 109 -12.81 5.08 -2.86
C ASP A 109 -13.23 3.79 -2.17
N PRO A 110 -14.20 3.81 -1.23
CA PRO A 110 -14.60 2.60 -0.51
C PRO A 110 -15.14 1.48 -1.40
N ALA A 111 -15.58 1.75 -2.63
CA ALA A 111 -16.11 0.74 -3.53
C ALA A 111 -15.05 0.13 -4.47
N ILE A 112 -13.93 0.81 -4.72
CA ILE A 112 -13.00 0.49 -5.80
C ILE A 112 -11.58 0.31 -5.26
N ASP A 113 -11.08 -0.93 -5.38
CA ASP A 113 -9.68 -1.23 -5.08
C ASP A 113 -8.73 -0.68 -6.16
N SER A 114 -7.47 -0.45 -5.78
CA SER A 114 -6.47 0.15 -6.65
C SER A 114 -5.07 -0.34 -6.34
N TYR A 115 -4.70 -1.47 -6.93
CA TYR A 115 -3.31 -1.97 -6.86
C TYR A 115 -2.33 -1.09 -7.65
N SER A 116 -2.79 -0.50 -8.76
CA SER A 116 -1.97 0.31 -9.67
C SER A 116 -1.70 1.70 -9.10
N GLY A 117 -0.48 2.21 -9.28
CA GLY A 117 -0.13 3.61 -9.03
C GLY A 117 -0.46 4.57 -10.19
N PHE A 118 -1.21 4.13 -11.20
CA PHE A 118 -1.59 4.86 -12.42
C PHE A 118 -3.09 4.92 -12.60
#